data_AF-A0A5S4G3T5-F1
#
_entry.id   AF-A0A5S4G3T5-F1
#
_cell.length_a   1.000
_cell.length_b   1.000
_cell.length_c   1.000
_cell.angle_alpha   90.00
_cell.angle_beta   90.00
_cell.angle_gamma   90.00
#
_symmetry.space_group_name_H-M   'P 1'
#
loop_
_entity.id
_entity.type
_entity.pdbx_description
1 polymer ?
#
loop_
_entity_poly.entity_id
_entity_poly.type
_entity_poly.pdbx_seq_one_letter_code
_entity_poly.pdbx_strand_id
1 'polypeptide(L)'
;MAELGPPRRNPALGKSTSSGVRREEIPVRDLYGRQLGDLPFAKVCGGNDGEQGESCVEIAPIPGVEDAFALRDSKNPGAGTLRFTGAELRAAGVTTA
;
A
#
# COMPACT_ATOMS: atom_id res chain seq x y z
N MET A 1 23.69 66.36 0.39
CA MET A 1 24.37 65.15 0.90
C MET A 1 23.30 64.21 1.42
N ALA A 2 23.28 62.98 0.92
CA ALA A 2 22.35 61.92 1.36
C ALA A 2 23.02 61.09 2.46
N GLU A 3 22.29 60.77 3.52
CA GLU A 3 22.67 59.74 4.49
C GLU A 3 21.48 58.78 4.63
N LEU A 4 21.58 57.66 3.93
CA LEU A 4 20.66 56.52 4.06
C LEU A 4 21.00 55.80 5.36
N GLY A 5 20.15 55.95 6.38
CA GLY A 5 20.26 55.17 7.62
C GLY A 5 20.01 53.66 7.37
N PRO A 6 20.58 52.77 8.19
CA PRO A 6 20.48 51.33 7.97
C PRO A 6 19.03 50.83 8.14
N PRO A 7 18.62 49.78 7.40
CA PRO A 7 17.27 49.23 7.51
C PRO A 7 17.04 48.61 8.89
N ARG A 8 15.90 48.96 9.52
CA ARG A 8 15.41 48.28 10.73
C ARG A 8 15.07 46.84 10.39
N ARG A 9 15.60 45.88 11.16
CA ARG A 9 15.21 44.46 11.06
C ARG A 9 13.81 44.30 11.64
N ASN A 10 12.86 43.81 10.83
CA ASN A 10 11.56 43.34 11.32
C ASN A 10 11.72 41.96 11.96
N PRO A 11 11.31 41.76 13.23
CA PRO A 11 11.23 40.44 13.84
C PRO A 11 9.84 39.86 13.57
N ALA A 12 9.57 39.47 12.34
CA ALA A 12 8.31 38.79 12.01
C ALA A 12 8.51 37.80 10.86
N LEU A 13 9.10 36.64 11.15
CA LEU A 13 8.72 35.40 10.47
C LEU A 13 9.31 34.16 11.16
N GLY A 14 8.43 33.23 11.50
CA GLY A 14 8.79 31.81 11.56
C GLY A 14 9.02 31.24 12.95
N LYS A 15 7.95 30.68 13.52
CA LYS A 15 7.88 29.27 13.94
C LYS A 15 6.41 28.93 14.17
N SER A 16 5.66 28.77 13.07
CA SER A 16 4.49 27.92 13.13
C SER A 16 5.04 26.49 13.19
N THR A 17 5.16 25.95 14.39
CA THR A 17 5.34 24.51 14.59
C THR A 17 4.00 23.85 14.30
N SER A 18 3.56 23.89 13.05
CA SER A 18 2.71 22.82 12.57
C SER A 18 3.63 21.60 12.55
N SER A 19 3.41 20.69 13.50
CA SER A 19 3.79 19.29 13.39
C SER A 19 3.07 18.75 12.16
N GLY A 20 3.60 19.11 10.99
CA GLY A 20 3.15 18.66 9.70
C GLY A 20 3.64 17.24 9.58
N VAL A 21 2.80 16.30 10.01
CA VAL A 21 2.67 15.08 9.21
C VAL A 21 2.23 15.60 7.85
N ARG A 22 3.20 15.86 6.96
CA ARG A 22 2.85 16.01 5.55
C ARG A 22 2.10 14.72 5.26
N ARG A 23 0.81 14.83 4.96
CA ARG A 23 0.14 13.77 4.22
C ARG A 23 0.96 13.67 2.96
N GLU A 24 1.89 12.72 2.98
CA GLU A 24 2.63 12.31 1.81
C GLU A 24 1.52 11.91 0.85
N GLU A 25 1.26 12.81 -0.10
CA GLU A 25 0.39 12.55 -1.22
C GLU A 25 1.01 11.34 -1.89
N ILE A 26 0.51 10.14 -1.56
CA ILE A 26 1.05 8.87 -2.05
C ILE A 26 0.95 9.01 -3.57
N PRO A 27 2.06 9.23 -4.32
CA PRO A 27 1.97 9.12 -5.77
C PRO A 27 1.49 7.71 -6.06
N VAL A 28 0.98 7.42 -7.26
CA VAL A 28 0.62 6.04 -7.66
C VAL A 28 1.90 5.18 -7.59
N ARG A 29 2.22 4.72 -6.38
CA ARG A 29 3.47 4.10 -5.96
C ARG A 29 3.32 2.66 -6.33
N ASP A 30 4.19 2.26 -7.24
CA ASP A 30 4.55 0.88 -7.57
C ASP A 30 3.89 -0.12 -6.61
N LEU A 31 2.84 -0.77 -7.11
CA LEU A 31 2.06 -1.75 -6.35
C LEU A 31 2.97 -2.84 -5.80
N TYR A 32 3.95 -3.27 -6.59
CA TYR A 32 4.78 -4.44 -6.32
C TYR A 32 5.83 -4.15 -5.25
N GLY A 33 6.36 -2.93 -5.19
CA GLY A 33 7.26 -2.46 -4.14
C GLY A 33 6.58 -1.96 -2.86
N ARG A 34 5.25 -1.88 -2.83
CA ARG A 34 4.50 -1.32 -1.69
C ARG A 34 4.69 -2.15 -0.42
N GLN A 35 5.10 -1.50 0.67
CA GLN A 35 5.08 -2.11 2.00
C GLN A 35 3.63 -2.34 2.44
N LEU A 36 3.33 -3.56 2.88
CA LEU A 36 2.01 -3.94 3.38
C LEU A 36 2.04 -3.92 4.91
N GLY A 37 1.01 -3.34 5.52
CA GLY A 37 0.74 -3.52 6.94
C GLY A 37 -0.04 -4.80 7.21
N ASP A 38 -0.74 -4.85 8.32
CA ASP A 38 -1.68 -5.93 8.62
C ASP A 38 -2.88 -5.86 7.68
N LEU A 39 -3.20 -6.98 7.04
CA LEU A 39 -4.29 -7.10 6.08
C LEU A 39 -5.27 -8.21 6.52
N PRO A 40 -6.57 -8.04 6.24
CA PRO A 40 -7.59 -9.03 6.56
C PRO A 40 -7.60 -10.15 5.52
N PHE A 41 -6.71 -11.14 5.69
CA PHE A 41 -6.62 -12.28 4.78
C PHE A 41 -7.79 -13.24 4.93
N ALA A 42 -8.37 -13.64 3.79
CA ALA A 42 -9.34 -14.71 3.66
C ALA A 42 -8.69 -15.91 2.97
N LYS A 43 -8.89 -17.12 3.53
CA LYS A 43 -8.42 -18.36 2.92
C LYS A 43 -9.37 -18.81 1.82
N VAL A 44 -8.84 -19.04 0.63
CA VAL A 44 -9.57 -19.53 -0.55
C VAL A 44 -8.90 -20.81 -1.02
N CYS A 45 -9.68 -21.88 -1.17
CA CYS A 45 -9.21 -23.20 -1.59
C CYS A 45 -9.83 -23.58 -2.93
N GLY A 46 -9.06 -24.27 -3.77
CA GLY A 46 -9.52 -24.79 -5.05
C GLY A 46 -8.77 -26.06 -5.47
N GLY A 47 -9.41 -26.85 -6.32
CA GLY A 47 -8.92 -28.14 -6.80
C GLY A 47 -10.07 -29.14 -7.00
N ASN A 48 -9.85 -30.19 -7.80
CA ASN A 48 -10.87 -31.18 -8.13
C ASN A 48 -10.91 -32.38 -7.16
N ASP A 49 -9.99 -32.43 -6.20
CA ASP A 49 -9.84 -33.55 -5.28
C ASP A 49 -10.39 -33.15 -3.91
N GLY A 50 -11.67 -33.43 -3.72
CA GLY A 50 -12.39 -33.17 -2.48
C GLY A 50 -11.69 -33.82 -1.29
N GLU A 51 -11.12 -33.00 -0.41
CA GLU A 51 -10.74 -33.31 0.97
C GLU A 51 -9.27 -33.69 1.25
N GLN A 52 -8.39 -33.92 0.26
CA GLN A 52 -6.98 -34.29 0.56
C GLN A 52 -5.88 -33.62 -0.31
N GLY A 53 -6.26 -32.89 -1.37
CA GLY A 53 -5.33 -32.34 -2.37
C GLY A 53 -5.55 -30.86 -2.72
N GLU A 54 -6.33 -30.15 -1.91
CA GLU A 54 -6.77 -28.79 -2.20
C GLU A 54 -5.60 -27.78 -2.07
N SER A 55 -5.41 -26.96 -3.11
CA SER A 55 -4.46 -25.86 -3.06
C SER A 55 -5.18 -24.63 -2.53
N CYS A 56 -4.74 -24.19 -1.35
CA CYS A 56 -5.31 -23.04 -0.66
C CYS A 56 -4.33 -21.88 -0.67
N VAL A 57 -4.84 -20.69 -0.95
CA VAL A 57 -4.14 -19.42 -0.83
C VAL A 57 -4.86 -18.54 0.17
N GLU A 58 -4.17 -17.54 0.69
CA GLU A 58 -4.80 -16.46 1.45
C GLU A 58 -4.78 -15.19 0.61
N ILE A 59 -5.91 -14.51 0.51
CA ILE A 59 -6.07 -13.28 -0.29
C ILE A 59 -6.66 -12.14 0.56
N ALA A 60 -6.18 -10.92 0.37
CA ALA A 60 -6.71 -9.71 1.00
C ALA A 60 -6.69 -8.53 0.02
N PRO A 61 -7.68 -7.62 0.05
CA PRO A 61 -7.57 -6.36 -0.67
C PRO A 61 -6.45 -5.48 -0.08
N ILE A 62 -5.78 -4.69 -0.93
CA ILE A 62 -4.75 -3.73 -0.51
C ILE A 62 -5.40 -2.36 -0.27
N PRO A 63 -5.40 -1.83 0.98
CA PRO A 63 -6.03 -0.56 1.29
C PRO A 63 -5.42 0.62 0.53
N GLY A 64 -6.27 1.52 0.04
CA GLY A 64 -5.85 2.74 -0.65
C GLY A 64 -5.33 2.52 -2.08
N VAL A 65 -5.52 1.32 -2.64
CA VAL A 65 -5.28 1.03 -4.06
C VAL A 65 -6.52 0.35 -4.62
N GLU A 66 -7.06 0.90 -5.69
CA GLU A 66 -8.22 0.32 -6.37
C GLU A 66 -7.83 -0.98 -7.08
N ASP A 67 -8.70 -1.99 -6.99
CA ASP A 67 -8.56 -3.28 -7.69
C ASP A 67 -7.17 -3.92 -7.51
N ALA A 68 -6.68 -4.00 -6.28
CA ALA A 68 -5.38 -4.59 -5.95
C ALA A 68 -5.45 -5.49 -4.72
N PHE A 69 -4.71 -6.59 -4.77
CA PHE A 69 -4.82 -7.69 -3.81
C PHE A 69 -3.44 -8.20 -3.40
N ALA A 70 -3.34 -8.59 -2.13
CA ALA A 70 -2.21 -9.29 -1.56
C ALA A 70 -2.53 -10.79 -1.51
N LEU A 71 -1.58 -11.64 -1.87
CA LEU A 71 -1.74 -13.09 -1.90
C LEU A 71 -0.59 -13.79 -1.17
N ARG A 72 -0.92 -14.82 -0.37
CA ARG A 72 0.03 -15.66 0.36
C ARG A 72 -0.23 -17.14 0.11
N ASP A 73 0.83 -17.93 0.16
CA ASP A 73 0.73 -19.39 0.18
C ASP A 73 0.38 -19.85 1.61
N SER A 74 -0.84 -20.38 1.80
CA SER A 74 -1.29 -20.86 3.11
C SER A 74 -0.51 -22.08 3.62
N LYS A 75 0.19 -22.80 2.72
CA LYS A 75 1.03 -23.96 3.04
C LYS A 75 2.50 -23.56 3.27
N ASN A 76 2.90 -22.36 2.85
CA ASN A 76 4.24 -21.81 3.07
C ASN A 76 4.18 -20.32 3.45
N PRO A 77 3.82 -19.99 4.71
CA PRO A 77 3.73 -18.60 5.17
C PRO A 77 5.07 -17.84 5.13
N GLY A 78 6.20 -18.55 5.02
CA GLY A 78 7.54 -17.95 4.89
C GLY A 78 7.90 -17.51 3.48
N ALA A 79 7.12 -17.86 2.45
CA ALA A 79 7.38 -17.47 1.06
C ALA A 79 7.20 -15.97 0.79
N GLY A 80 6.61 -15.25 1.75
CA GLY A 80 6.31 -13.82 1.63
C GLY A 80 4.91 -13.56 1.09
N THR A 81 4.65 -12.29 0.75
CA THR A 81 3.35 -11.84 0.23
C THR A 81 3.55 -11.31 -1.17
N LEU A 82 2.76 -11.79 -2.13
CA LEU A 82 2.71 -11.27 -3.49
C LEU A 82 1.66 -10.18 -3.60
N ARG A 83 1.81 -9.26 -4.56
CA ARG A 83 0.80 -8.25 -4.90
C ARG A 83 0.38 -8.45 -6.33
N PHE A 84 -0.91 -8.30 -6.59
CA PHE A 84 -1.50 -8.40 -7.91
C PHE A 84 -2.52 -7.28 -8.09
N THR A 85 -2.62 -6.78 -9.32
CA THR A 85 -3.81 -6.09 -9.78
C THR A 85 -4.95 -7.10 -9.93
N GLY A 86 -6.20 -6.64 -9.86
CA GLY A 86 -7.35 -7.48 -10.14
C GLY A 86 -7.36 -7.95 -11.59
N ALA A 87 -6.83 -7.16 -12.53
CA ALA A 87 -6.66 -7.57 -13.91
C ALA A 87 -5.75 -8.81 -14.05
N GLU A 88 -4.63 -8.86 -13.32
CA GLU A 88 -3.73 -10.02 -13.30
C GLU A 88 -4.40 -11.24 -12.67
N LEU A 89 -5.13 -11.05 -11.55
CA LEU A 89 -5.87 -12.15 -10.91
C LEU A 89 -6.96 -12.71 -11.82
N ARG A 90 -7.73 -11.86 -12.49
CA ARG A 90 -8.77 -12.30 -13.43
C ARG A 90 -8.16 -13.00 -14.64
N ALA A 91 -7.02 -12.52 -15.16
CA ALA A 91 -6.28 -13.20 -16.22
C ALA A 91 -5.78 -14.59 -15.78
N ALA A 92 -5.49 -14.76 -14.49
CA ALA A 92 -5.14 -16.06 -13.88
C ALA A 92 -6.38 -16.93 -13.53
N GLY A 93 -7.60 -16.48 -13.84
CA GLY A 93 -8.84 -17.21 -13.55
C GLY A 93 -9.38 -17.05 -12.12
N VAL A 94 -8.89 -16.07 -11.36
CA VAL A 94 -9.38 -15.74 -10.01
C VAL A 94 -10.42 -14.63 -10.09
N THR A 95 -11.65 -14.93 -9.67
CA THR A 95 -12.72 -13.93 -9.57
C THR A 95 -12.51 -13.06 -8.33
N THR A 96 -12.31 -11.77 -8.54
CA THR A 96 -12.25 -10.73 -7.51
C THR A 96 -13.60 -10.00 -7.50
N ALA A 97 -14.38 -10.13 -6.42
CA ALA A 97 -15.70 -9.52 -6.28
C ALA A 97 -15.62 -8.02 -5.97
#